data_AF-A0A960FZ10-F1
#
_entry.id   AF-A0A960FZ10-F1
#
_cell.length_a   1.000
_cell.length_b   1.000
_cell.length_c   1.000
_cell.angle_alpha   90.00
_cell.angle_beta   90.00
_cell.angle_gamma   90.00
#
_symmetry.space_group_name_H-M   'P 1'
#
loop_
_entity.id
_entity.type
_entity.pdbx_description
1 polymer ?
#
loop_
_entity_poly.entity_id
_entity_poly.type
_entity_poly.pdbx_seq_one_letter_code
_entity_poly.pdbx_strand_id
1 'polypeptide(L)'
;LGVAVTVGWAPALWLGGALVMAALLTWALEVLFGWKGFVIAAALCLTVVWPTALGVDPVFLPVWMQWGWHWSPTGSATAAVTSAIAFGTAGMVHHALQMGAWMLGGVLALWMARHVPRQLDGVASVRRRSIGATVVAFLAVALAAVALAPDAVIARPSISPRPNRLSECTPIPDVDSVADLNRIARIPGTSDFAGADVGVDVSLSDGRTLWLFADTLRENAGMVRNSMLISDGRCLHAVVPEGGGAVIPNRPHTGVGYWPMSAVRISMPGYDLVPVWAQRVHQSGSGVFGFETLGPSVAVFVVRPGDVPQLVAIKDLAPDLPDLGRPMWGSAAAIDGDWIYLYGTANHGDTLGFSVAVARVHIDHLLDPAAMQYWDGYEWSESAGSAAEVIPGAGGTSQTFSVLHRDQGWYAVSKQDEFLGSYLRVWISGSPSGPFYEGPVLATLPSELEAGHLVYMVLAHPEVLPEDDSMVVSYSRNDVQIQHIIDHPRQYRPRFLRVWFP
;
A
#
# COMPACT_ATOMS: atom_id res chain seq x y z
N LEU A 1 19.59 19.12 -8.28
CA LEU A 1 21.07 19.07 -8.36
C LEU A 1 21.79 19.34 -7.03
N GLY A 2 21.21 20.10 -6.08
CA GLY A 2 21.84 20.38 -4.77
C GLY A 2 21.88 19.22 -3.75
N VAL A 3 21.03 18.19 -3.89
CA VAL A 3 21.00 17.02 -2.99
C VAL A 3 22.01 15.94 -3.41
N ALA A 4 22.43 15.93 -4.68
CA ALA A 4 23.39 14.94 -5.20
C ALA A 4 24.82 15.13 -4.65
N VAL A 5 25.15 16.30 -4.10
CA VAL A 5 26.51 16.63 -3.64
C VAL A 5 26.70 16.38 -2.14
N THR A 6 25.64 16.40 -1.33
CA THR A 6 25.73 16.18 0.12
C THR A 6 25.61 14.71 0.54
N VAL A 7 25.11 13.82 -0.34
CA VAL A 7 24.97 12.38 -0.07
C VAL A 7 26.12 11.54 -0.63
N GLY A 8 27.01 12.11 -1.47
CA GLY A 8 27.99 11.35 -2.26
C GLY A 8 28.93 10.40 -1.49
N TRP A 9 29.16 10.65 -0.20
CA TRP A 9 30.02 9.81 0.65
C TRP A 9 29.26 8.93 1.64
N ALA A 10 27.98 9.22 1.91
CA ALA A 10 27.22 8.51 2.94
C ALA A 10 26.99 7.03 2.58
N PRO A 11 26.56 6.65 1.37
CA PRO A 11 26.46 5.24 0.98
C PRO A 11 27.80 4.52 1.06
N ALA A 12 28.90 5.18 0.66
CA ALA A 12 30.24 4.62 0.74
C ALA A 12 30.72 4.40 2.18
N LEU A 13 30.39 5.32 3.10
CA LEU A 13 30.69 5.20 4.53
C LEU A 13 29.88 4.08 5.20
N TRP A 14 28.60 3.96 4.85
CA TRP A 14 27.72 2.92 5.41
C TRP A 14 28.09 1.51 4.89
N LEU A 15 28.33 1.38 3.58
CA LEU A 15 28.81 0.12 2.98
C LEU A 15 30.23 -0.22 3.45
N GLY A 16 31.11 0.79 3.57
CA GLY A 16 32.45 0.62 4.13
C GLY A 16 32.41 0.20 5.60
N GLY A 17 31.51 0.78 6.40
CA GLY A 17 31.25 0.39 7.78
C GLY A 17 30.78 -1.06 7.89
N ALA A 18 29.83 -1.48 7.04
CA ALA A 18 29.38 -2.86 6.99
C ALA A 18 30.51 -3.86 6.64
N LEU A 19 31.41 -3.50 5.71
CA LEU A 19 32.58 -4.29 5.34
C LEU A 19 33.58 -4.43 6.49
N VAL A 20 33.92 -3.32 7.15
CA VAL A 20 34.79 -3.33 8.35
C VAL A 20 34.17 -4.19 9.44
N MET A 21 32.86 -4.09 9.63
CA MET A 21 32.14 -4.90 10.61
C MET A 21 32.15 -6.39 10.29
N ALA A 22 31.90 -6.77 9.05
CA ALA A 22 32.00 -8.16 8.61
C ALA A 22 33.41 -8.73 8.87
N ALA A 23 34.46 -7.94 8.61
CA ALA A 23 35.84 -8.33 8.90
C ALA A 23 36.10 -8.49 10.42
N LEU A 24 35.64 -7.55 11.25
CA LEU A 24 35.82 -7.61 12.70
C LEU A 24 35.06 -8.79 13.33
N LEU A 25 33.83 -9.07 12.85
CA LEU A 25 33.03 -10.19 13.32
C LEU A 25 33.65 -11.53 12.93
N THR A 26 34.16 -11.64 11.70
CA THR A 26 34.88 -12.81 11.21
C THR A 26 36.12 -13.08 12.05
N TRP A 27 36.90 -12.04 12.31
CA TRP A 27 38.11 -12.15 13.13
C TRP A 27 37.80 -12.52 14.59
N ALA A 28 36.76 -11.93 15.18
CA ALA A 28 36.32 -12.28 16.52
C ALA A 28 35.85 -13.73 16.62
N LEU A 29 35.07 -14.22 15.66
CA LEU A 29 34.59 -15.60 15.61
C LEU A 29 35.75 -16.59 15.42
N GLU A 30 36.71 -16.28 14.56
CA GLU A 30 37.93 -17.07 14.40
C GLU A 30 38.74 -17.14 15.69
N VAL A 31 38.91 -16.02 16.41
CA VAL A 31 39.66 -16.01 17.67
C VAL A 31 38.92 -16.81 18.76
N LEU A 32 37.59 -16.76 18.81
CA LEU A 32 36.80 -17.46 19.82
C LEU A 32 36.65 -18.96 19.55
N PHE A 33 36.45 -19.34 18.29
CA PHE A 33 36.06 -20.71 17.90
C PHE A 33 37.04 -21.39 16.93
N GLY A 34 38.16 -20.75 16.60
CA GLY A 34 39.14 -21.25 15.64
C GLY A 34 38.56 -21.38 14.24
N TRP A 35 38.98 -22.42 13.52
CA TRP A 35 38.54 -22.69 12.14
C TRP A 35 37.01 -22.81 12.01
N LYS A 36 36.33 -23.34 13.04
CA LYS A 36 34.86 -23.45 13.04
C LYS A 36 34.19 -22.07 13.06
N GLY A 37 34.78 -21.11 13.78
CA GLY A 37 34.33 -19.72 13.80
C GLY A 37 34.50 -19.04 12.45
N PHE A 38 35.62 -19.31 11.78
CA PHE A 38 35.86 -18.83 10.42
C PHE A 38 34.81 -19.37 9.43
N VAL A 39 34.49 -20.68 9.48
CA VAL A 39 33.45 -21.27 8.61
C VAL A 39 32.07 -20.67 8.89
N ILE A 40 31.71 -20.46 10.16
CA ILE A 40 30.43 -19.83 10.53
C ILE A 40 30.38 -18.38 10.01
N ALA A 41 31.48 -17.63 10.15
CA ALA A 41 31.56 -16.27 9.64
C ALA A 41 31.49 -16.20 8.11
N ALA A 42 32.18 -17.12 7.42
CA ALA A 42 32.14 -17.23 5.96
C ALA A 42 30.74 -17.61 5.48
N ALA A 43 30.07 -18.56 6.15
CA ALA A 43 28.70 -18.94 5.84
C ALA A 43 27.71 -17.78 6.07
N LEU A 44 27.86 -17.02 7.16
CA LEU A 44 27.07 -15.82 7.42
C LEU A 44 27.32 -14.75 6.35
N CYS A 45 28.57 -14.46 5.99
CA CYS A 45 28.87 -13.51 4.92
C CYS A 45 28.28 -13.96 3.57
N LEU A 46 28.34 -15.26 3.25
CA LEU A 46 27.80 -15.80 2.01
C LEU A 46 26.27 -15.83 1.97
N THR A 47 25.56 -16.01 3.08
CA THR A 47 24.08 -15.99 3.09
C THR A 47 23.51 -14.58 3.20
N VAL A 48 24.28 -13.65 3.74
CA VAL A 48 23.85 -12.28 4.08
C VAL A 48 24.24 -11.24 3.02
N VAL A 49 25.39 -11.38 2.37
CA VAL A 49 25.88 -10.41 1.35
C VAL A 49 25.40 -10.75 -0.07
N TRP A 50 24.98 -11.99 -0.29
CA TRP A 50 24.62 -12.51 -1.62
C TRP A 50 23.41 -11.82 -2.28
N PRO A 51 22.33 -11.45 -1.58
CA PRO A 51 21.22 -10.72 -2.20
C PRO A 51 21.64 -9.37 -2.78
N THR A 52 22.46 -8.63 -2.03
CA THR A 52 23.03 -7.34 -2.45
C THR A 52 24.06 -7.51 -3.58
N ALA A 53 24.89 -8.56 -3.54
CA ALA A 53 25.86 -8.86 -4.60
C ALA A 53 25.23 -9.33 -5.92
N LEU A 54 24.04 -9.96 -5.88
CA LEU A 54 23.30 -10.39 -7.06
C LEU A 54 22.31 -9.34 -7.60
N GLY A 55 22.17 -8.19 -6.94
CA GLY A 55 21.14 -7.21 -7.31
C GLY A 55 19.71 -7.72 -7.10
N VAL A 56 19.52 -8.74 -6.25
CA VAL A 56 18.21 -9.28 -5.91
C VAL A 56 17.66 -8.46 -4.75
N ASP A 57 16.59 -7.72 -5.01
CA ASP A 57 15.89 -6.97 -3.95
C ASP A 57 15.47 -7.94 -2.83
N PRO A 58 15.81 -7.64 -1.57
CA PRO A 58 15.49 -8.47 -0.41
C PRO A 58 14.01 -8.81 -0.25
N VAL A 59 13.08 -8.04 -0.83
CA VAL A 59 11.65 -8.35 -0.77
C VAL A 59 11.27 -9.64 -1.52
N PHE A 60 12.19 -10.20 -2.32
CA PHE A 60 11.99 -11.42 -3.11
C PHE A 60 12.72 -12.65 -2.56
N LEU A 61 13.44 -12.55 -1.44
CA LEU A 61 14.08 -13.72 -0.80
C LEU A 61 13.04 -14.54 0.00
N PRO A 62 13.29 -15.81 0.33
CA PRO A 62 12.48 -16.52 1.33
C PRO A 62 12.42 -15.76 2.66
N VAL A 63 11.27 -15.76 3.36
CA VAL A 63 11.02 -14.97 4.59
C VAL A 63 12.16 -15.04 5.61
N TRP A 64 12.72 -16.23 5.85
CA TRP A 64 13.83 -16.42 6.78
C TRP A 64 15.15 -15.76 6.32
N MET A 65 15.40 -15.71 5.00
CA MET A 65 16.53 -14.98 4.42
C MET A 65 16.28 -13.47 4.44
N GLN A 66 15.04 -13.02 4.23
CA GLN A 66 14.69 -11.60 4.37
C GLN A 66 14.97 -11.10 5.79
N TRP A 67 14.53 -11.89 6.78
CA TRP A 67 14.79 -11.59 8.19
C TRP A 67 16.28 -11.57 8.50
N GLY A 68 17.03 -12.61 8.09
CA GLY A 68 18.48 -12.65 8.27
C GLY A 68 19.22 -11.50 7.57
N TRP A 69 18.75 -11.09 6.39
CA TRP A 69 19.31 -9.96 5.66
C TRP A 69 19.02 -8.62 6.36
N HIS A 70 17.77 -8.35 6.76
CA HIS A 70 17.39 -7.10 7.43
C HIS A 70 18.17 -6.86 8.72
N TRP A 71 18.43 -7.93 9.47
CA TRP A 71 19.17 -7.88 10.73
C TRP A 71 20.68 -7.87 10.58
N SER A 72 21.18 -7.97 9.36
CA SER A 72 22.60 -7.97 9.08
C SER A 72 23.19 -6.58 8.93
N PRO A 73 24.50 -6.40 9.16
CA PRO A 73 25.17 -5.12 8.91
C PRO A 73 24.96 -4.59 7.48
N THR A 74 24.96 -5.46 6.48
CA THR A 74 24.75 -5.08 5.08
C THR A 74 23.30 -4.70 4.78
N GLY A 75 22.33 -5.41 5.35
CA GLY A 75 20.92 -5.07 5.22
C GLY A 75 20.58 -3.78 5.93
N SER A 76 21.05 -3.59 7.17
CA SER A 76 20.93 -2.34 7.90
C SER A 76 21.58 -1.17 7.15
N ALA A 77 22.76 -1.37 6.53
CA ALA A 77 23.41 -0.32 5.76
C ALA A 77 22.65 0.03 4.47
N THR A 78 22.14 -0.98 3.76
CA THR A 78 21.36 -0.77 2.54
C THR A 78 20.04 -0.08 2.87
N ALA A 79 19.36 -0.55 3.91
CA ALA A 79 18.14 0.06 4.44
C ALA A 79 18.38 1.50 4.92
N ALA A 80 19.48 1.77 5.63
CA ALA A 80 19.85 3.14 6.03
C ALA A 80 20.05 4.06 4.82
N VAL A 81 20.69 3.56 3.75
CA VAL A 81 20.91 4.34 2.53
C VAL A 81 19.61 4.58 1.78
N THR A 82 18.79 3.55 1.58
CA THR A 82 17.48 3.69 0.93
C THR A 82 16.57 4.60 1.75
N SER A 83 16.56 4.45 3.07
CA SER A 83 15.79 5.28 3.99
C SER A 83 16.34 6.70 4.10
N ALA A 84 17.64 6.93 3.91
CA ALA A 84 18.19 8.29 3.82
C ALA A 84 17.83 8.98 2.51
N ILE A 85 17.83 8.22 1.41
CA ILE A 85 17.44 8.71 0.08
C ILE A 85 15.93 9.04 0.06
N ALA A 86 15.12 8.23 0.75
CA ALA A 86 13.67 8.39 0.76
C ALA A 86 13.14 9.30 1.89
N PHE A 87 13.76 9.28 3.09
CA PHE A 87 13.19 9.86 4.34
C PHE A 87 14.15 10.77 5.12
N GLY A 88 15.27 11.19 4.51
CA GLY A 88 16.26 12.07 5.14
C GLY A 88 16.92 11.50 6.40
N THR A 89 17.34 12.35 7.34
CA THR A 89 18.10 11.89 8.53
C THR A 89 17.27 11.13 9.56
N ALA A 90 15.95 11.33 9.58
CA ALA A 90 15.04 10.65 10.49
C ALA A 90 14.91 9.15 10.16
N GLY A 91 14.86 8.79 8.87
CA GLY A 91 14.81 7.39 8.42
C GLY A 91 16.08 6.58 8.67
N MET A 92 17.16 7.21 9.13
CA MET A 92 18.41 6.52 9.46
C MET A 92 18.48 6.06 10.93
N VAL A 93 17.64 6.58 11.82
CA VAL A 93 17.83 6.41 13.27
C VAL A 93 17.76 4.94 13.69
N HIS A 94 16.74 4.20 13.25
CA HIS A 94 16.60 2.78 13.57
C HIS A 94 17.80 1.96 13.05
N HIS A 95 18.19 2.17 11.79
CA HIS A 95 19.30 1.46 11.17
C HIS A 95 20.67 1.87 11.73
N ALA A 96 20.82 3.11 12.22
CA ALA A 96 22.01 3.57 12.92
C ALA A 96 22.15 2.95 14.30
N LEU A 97 21.05 2.79 15.04
CA LEU A 97 21.03 2.05 16.30
C LEU A 97 21.39 0.58 16.06
N GLN A 98 20.85 -0.03 15.01
CA GLN A 98 21.14 -1.41 14.63
C GLN A 98 22.62 -1.61 14.26
N MET A 99 23.20 -0.71 13.45
CA MET A 99 24.63 -0.75 13.15
C MET A 99 25.49 -0.45 14.38
N GLY A 100 25.07 0.47 15.24
CA GLY A 100 25.73 0.74 16.52
C GLY A 100 25.79 -0.50 17.42
N ALA A 101 24.71 -1.27 17.51
CA ALA A 101 24.66 -2.51 18.27
C ALA A 101 25.64 -3.57 17.74
N TRP A 102 25.71 -3.73 16.41
CA TRP A 102 26.69 -4.61 15.77
C TRP A 102 28.13 -4.14 16.04
N MET A 103 28.42 -2.85 15.92
CA MET A 103 29.74 -2.27 16.20
C MET A 103 30.19 -2.52 17.64
N LEU A 104 29.32 -2.23 18.61
CA LEU A 104 29.59 -2.48 20.02
C LEU A 104 29.84 -3.97 20.30
N GLY A 105 29.05 -4.86 19.70
CA GLY A 105 29.24 -6.30 19.81
C GLY A 105 30.60 -6.78 19.28
N GLY A 106 31.03 -6.26 18.13
CA GLY A 106 32.35 -6.54 17.56
C GLY A 106 33.50 -6.05 18.44
N VAL A 107 33.43 -4.81 18.94
CA VAL A 107 34.45 -4.23 19.83
C VAL A 107 34.52 -5.01 21.16
N LEU A 108 33.38 -5.36 21.74
CA LEU A 108 33.32 -6.16 22.97
C LEU A 108 33.95 -7.55 22.76
N ALA A 109 33.64 -8.20 21.63
CA ALA A 109 34.22 -9.49 21.28
C ALA A 109 35.75 -9.41 21.14
N LEU A 110 36.26 -8.34 20.54
CA LEU A 110 37.70 -8.10 20.38
C LEU A 110 38.41 -7.77 21.68
N TRP A 111 37.79 -6.92 22.51
CA TRP A 111 38.31 -6.57 23.83
C TRP A 111 38.43 -7.82 24.70
N MET A 112 37.39 -8.66 24.74
CA MET A 112 37.43 -9.91 25.49
C MET A 112 38.41 -10.91 24.88
N ALA A 113 38.48 -11.02 23.56
CA ALA A 113 39.45 -11.88 22.86
C ALA A 113 40.91 -11.53 23.19
N ARG A 114 41.23 -10.25 23.40
CA ARG A 114 42.56 -9.78 23.81
C ARG A 114 42.89 -10.09 25.27
N HIS A 115 41.89 -10.18 26.13
CA HIS A 115 42.07 -10.40 27.58
C HIS A 115 42.00 -11.89 27.97
N VAL A 116 41.85 -12.80 27.00
CA VAL A 116 41.94 -14.25 27.22
C VAL A 116 43.35 -14.75 26.87
N PRO A 117 44.15 -15.22 27.84
CA PRO A 117 45.50 -15.69 27.57
C PRO A 117 45.50 -16.89 26.60
N ARG A 118 46.45 -16.91 25.66
CA ARG A 118 46.59 -17.92 24.59
C ARG A 118 47.23 -19.25 25.04
N GLN A 119 47.33 -19.55 26.32
CA GLN A 119 48.02 -20.78 26.78
C GLN A 119 47.20 -22.06 26.51
N LEU A 120 47.92 -23.11 26.12
CA LEU A 120 47.48 -24.33 25.41
C LEU A 120 46.75 -25.39 26.26
N ASP A 121 46.15 -25.03 27.40
CA ASP A 121 45.52 -26.02 28.29
C ASP A 121 43.99 -26.07 28.17
N GLY A 122 43.42 -27.28 28.29
CA GLY A 122 42.00 -27.59 28.03
C GLY A 122 40.98 -26.74 28.80
N VAL A 123 41.36 -26.15 29.94
CA VAL A 123 40.54 -25.23 30.76
C VAL A 123 40.30 -23.89 30.05
N ALA A 124 41.25 -23.42 29.22
CA ALA A 124 41.10 -22.20 28.43
C ALA A 124 40.06 -22.36 27.30
N SER A 125 39.85 -23.59 26.80
CA SER A 125 38.82 -23.88 25.78
C SER A 125 37.40 -23.70 26.34
N VAL A 126 37.18 -24.06 27.61
CA VAL A 126 35.89 -23.89 28.31
C VAL A 126 35.64 -22.41 28.58
N ARG A 127 36.67 -21.66 29.02
CA ARG A 127 36.58 -20.21 29.26
C ARG A 127 36.38 -19.39 27.98
N ARG A 128 36.94 -19.82 26.84
CA ARG A 128 36.62 -19.22 25.52
C ARG A 128 35.19 -19.47 25.09
N ARG A 129 34.66 -20.68 25.31
CA ARG A 129 33.26 -21.01 24.99
C ARG A 129 32.28 -20.22 25.85
N SER A 130 32.56 -20.05 27.14
CA SER A 130 31.71 -19.25 28.03
C SER A 130 31.73 -17.76 27.67
N ILE A 131 32.89 -17.21 27.30
CA ILE A 131 33.02 -15.82 26.83
C ILE A 131 32.32 -15.62 25.48
N GLY A 132 32.46 -16.56 24.55
CA GLY A 132 31.72 -16.55 23.29
C GLY A 132 30.20 -16.58 23.50
N ALA A 133 29.73 -17.39 24.46
CA ALA A 133 28.31 -17.39 24.85
C ALA A 133 27.85 -16.04 25.43
N THR A 134 28.69 -15.35 26.21
CA THR A 134 28.38 -14.01 26.74
C THR A 134 28.31 -12.94 25.65
N VAL A 135 29.22 -12.95 24.66
CA VAL A 135 29.11 -12.05 23.49
C VAL A 135 27.81 -12.28 22.74
N VAL A 136 27.49 -13.55 22.45
CA VAL A 136 26.29 -13.91 21.70
C VAL A 136 25.03 -13.52 22.46
N ALA A 137 24.99 -13.75 23.78
CA ALA A 137 23.87 -13.34 24.63
C ALA A 137 23.72 -11.81 24.70
N PHE A 138 24.81 -11.06 24.85
CA PHE A 138 24.76 -9.59 24.91
C PHE A 138 24.33 -8.99 23.57
N LEU A 139 24.85 -9.52 22.46
CA LEU A 139 24.46 -9.13 21.11
C LEU A 139 22.98 -9.46 20.86
N ALA A 140 22.52 -10.64 21.28
CA ALA A 140 21.11 -11.04 21.18
C ALA A 140 20.19 -10.11 21.99
N VAL A 141 20.60 -9.71 23.19
CA VAL A 141 19.84 -8.76 24.03
C VAL A 141 19.84 -7.35 23.41
N ALA A 142 20.97 -6.88 22.88
CA ALA A 142 21.05 -5.58 22.21
C ALA A 142 20.20 -5.54 20.93
N LEU A 143 20.22 -6.59 20.12
CA LEU A 143 19.38 -6.72 18.94
C LEU A 143 17.90 -6.88 19.31
N ALA A 144 17.57 -7.59 20.39
CA ALA A 144 16.21 -7.69 20.90
C ALA A 144 15.68 -6.35 21.42
N ALA A 145 16.53 -5.52 22.04
CA ALA A 145 16.17 -4.16 22.46
C ALA A 145 15.95 -3.23 21.25
N VAL A 146 16.72 -3.38 20.17
CA VAL A 146 16.49 -2.68 18.89
C VAL A 146 15.22 -3.17 18.21
N ALA A 147 14.87 -4.46 18.32
CA ALA A 147 13.63 -5.02 17.78
C ALA A 147 12.37 -4.49 18.48
N LEU A 148 12.52 -3.99 19.71
CA LEU A 148 11.46 -3.32 20.48
C LEU A 148 11.38 -1.82 20.18
N ALA A 149 12.34 -1.25 19.45
CA ALA A 149 12.24 0.10 18.94
C ALA A 149 11.31 0.08 17.72
N PRO A 150 10.36 1.04 17.60
CA PRO A 150 9.46 1.10 16.45
C PRO A 150 10.29 1.16 15.17
N ASP A 151 10.06 0.18 14.29
CA ASP A 151 10.68 0.09 12.98
C ASP A 151 9.71 0.69 11.97
N ALA A 152 10.17 1.62 11.15
CA ALA A 152 9.38 2.24 10.09
C ALA A 152 9.21 1.29 8.87
N VAL A 153 9.59 0.03 9.03
CA VAL A 153 9.61 -0.97 7.98
C VAL A 153 8.27 -1.70 7.97
N ILE A 154 7.55 -1.50 6.86
CA ILE A 154 6.36 -2.24 6.42
C ILE A 154 6.41 -3.69 6.94
N ALA A 155 5.60 -3.98 7.95
CA ALA A 155 5.43 -5.32 8.49
C ALA A 155 4.98 -6.26 7.36
N ARG A 156 5.87 -7.13 6.90
CA ARG A 156 5.60 -8.09 5.83
C ARG A 156 4.76 -9.24 6.38
N PRO A 157 3.68 -9.67 5.70
CA PRO A 157 2.91 -10.85 6.06
C PRO A 157 3.82 -12.08 6.05
N SER A 158 3.57 -12.97 7.01
CA SER A 158 4.33 -14.19 7.26
C SER A 158 4.15 -15.28 6.18
N ILE A 159 3.30 -15.02 5.18
CA ILE A 159 3.00 -15.93 4.08
C ILE A 159 3.34 -15.17 2.80
N SER A 160 4.44 -15.54 2.13
CA SER A 160 4.67 -15.08 0.76
C SER A 160 3.53 -15.63 -0.11
N PRO A 161 2.62 -14.78 -0.64
CA PRO A 161 1.64 -15.26 -1.61
C PRO A 161 2.42 -15.82 -2.80
N ARG A 162 1.97 -16.95 -3.34
CA ARG A 162 2.52 -17.41 -4.61
C ARG A 162 2.23 -16.34 -5.69
N PRO A 163 3.13 -16.12 -6.65
CA PRO A 163 3.09 -14.92 -7.47
C PRO A 163 1.85 -14.86 -8.34
N ASN A 164 1.24 -13.67 -8.41
CA ASN A 164 0.19 -13.37 -9.37
C ASN A 164 0.72 -13.54 -10.81
N ARG A 165 -0.17 -13.94 -11.72
CA ARG A 165 0.10 -14.03 -13.16
C ARG A 165 -0.83 -13.10 -13.94
N LEU A 166 -0.46 -12.77 -15.17
CA LEU A 166 -1.37 -12.10 -16.11
C LEU A 166 -2.21 -13.13 -16.86
N SER A 167 -3.45 -12.77 -17.17
CA SER A 167 -4.23 -13.45 -18.20
C SER A 167 -3.58 -13.23 -19.59
N GLU A 168 -4.11 -13.94 -20.58
CA GLU A 168 -3.83 -13.61 -21.98
C GLU A 168 -4.19 -12.15 -22.28
N CYS A 169 -3.47 -11.54 -23.23
CA CYS A 169 -3.74 -10.18 -23.68
C CYS A 169 -5.11 -10.15 -24.36
N THR A 170 -5.98 -9.27 -23.87
CA THR A 170 -7.15 -8.82 -24.62
C THR A 170 -6.75 -7.54 -25.37
N PRO A 171 -6.64 -7.58 -26.70
CA PRO A 171 -6.27 -6.40 -27.46
C PRO A 171 -7.29 -5.28 -27.28
N ILE A 172 -6.81 -4.08 -26.99
CA ILE A 172 -7.61 -2.85 -26.94
C ILE A 172 -7.18 -1.92 -28.06
N PRO A 173 -8.12 -1.17 -28.67
CA PRO A 173 -7.76 -0.12 -29.62
C PRO A 173 -6.99 0.99 -28.91
N ASP A 174 -6.31 1.83 -29.68
CA ASP A 174 -5.74 3.08 -29.17
C ASP A 174 -6.84 3.91 -28.48
N VAL A 175 -6.47 4.51 -27.36
CA VAL A 175 -7.40 5.27 -26.51
C VAL A 175 -7.08 6.73 -26.66
N ASP A 176 -7.88 7.41 -27.49
CA ASP A 176 -7.75 8.86 -27.71
C ASP A 176 -8.98 9.64 -27.21
N SER A 177 -10.05 8.93 -26.82
CA SER A 177 -11.30 9.55 -26.41
C SER A 177 -12.04 8.80 -25.29
N VAL A 178 -12.92 9.51 -24.61
CA VAL A 178 -13.88 8.91 -23.66
C VAL A 178 -14.81 7.90 -24.33
N ALA A 179 -15.09 8.06 -25.64
CA ALA A 179 -15.86 7.08 -26.39
C ALA A 179 -15.11 5.75 -26.53
N ASP A 180 -13.78 5.79 -26.65
CA ASP A 180 -12.93 4.61 -26.74
C ASP A 180 -12.77 3.92 -25.38
N LEU A 181 -12.62 4.67 -24.28
CA LEU A 181 -12.71 4.11 -22.92
C LEU A 181 -14.03 3.36 -22.70
N ASN A 182 -15.15 3.98 -23.06
CA ASN A 182 -16.47 3.36 -22.99
C ASN A 182 -16.64 2.17 -23.94
N ARG A 183 -15.89 2.12 -25.05
CA ARG A 183 -15.86 0.98 -25.97
C ARG A 183 -15.09 -0.17 -25.36
N ILE A 184 -13.92 0.09 -24.79
CA ILE A 184 -13.08 -0.88 -24.06
C ILE A 184 -13.85 -1.47 -22.89
N ALA A 185 -14.54 -0.63 -22.12
CA ALA A 185 -15.42 -1.06 -21.05
C ALA A 185 -16.55 -1.98 -21.55
N ARG A 186 -16.85 -2.08 -22.86
CA ARG A 186 -17.84 -3.01 -23.42
C ARG A 186 -17.24 -4.23 -24.13
N ILE A 187 -15.91 -4.28 -24.30
CA ILE A 187 -15.23 -5.43 -24.90
C ILE A 187 -15.41 -6.62 -23.95
N PRO A 188 -15.85 -7.80 -24.43
CA PRO A 188 -15.76 -9.03 -23.63
C PRO A 188 -14.28 -9.22 -23.30
N GLY A 189 -13.93 -8.99 -22.04
CA GLY A 189 -12.54 -8.72 -21.65
C GLY A 189 -11.75 -10.01 -21.69
N THR A 190 -11.72 -10.69 -20.56
CA THR A 190 -11.19 -12.04 -20.38
C THR A 190 -12.26 -12.86 -19.68
N SER A 191 -12.11 -14.19 -19.65
CA SER A 191 -12.97 -15.03 -18.80
C SER A 191 -12.90 -14.64 -17.32
N ASP A 192 -11.82 -13.94 -16.92
CA ASP A 192 -11.56 -13.44 -15.57
C ASP A 192 -12.18 -12.06 -15.29
N PHE A 193 -12.81 -11.41 -16.28
CA PHE A 193 -13.45 -10.10 -16.14
C PHE A 193 -14.65 -9.93 -17.09
N ALA A 194 -15.85 -10.26 -16.59
CA ALA A 194 -17.12 -10.10 -17.32
C ALA A 194 -17.81 -8.77 -17.01
N GLY A 195 -17.82 -8.35 -15.74
CA GLY A 195 -18.39 -7.11 -15.24
C GLY A 195 -17.85 -6.82 -13.85
N ALA A 196 -17.70 -5.56 -13.47
CA ALA A 196 -17.21 -5.20 -12.15
C ALA A 196 -17.67 -3.81 -11.70
N ASP A 197 -17.77 -3.65 -10.38
CA ASP A 197 -18.02 -2.37 -9.72
C ASP A 197 -16.73 -1.56 -9.51
N VAL A 198 -16.91 -0.27 -9.21
CA VAL A 198 -15.85 0.70 -8.89
C VAL A 198 -14.98 1.03 -10.10
N GLY A 199 -13.68 0.72 -10.13
CA GLY A 199 -12.76 1.17 -11.17
C GLY A 199 -11.81 2.29 -10.74
N VAL A 200 -11.17 2.13 -9.58
CA VAL A 200 -10.05 2.99 -9.13
C VAL A 200 -8.85 2.77 -10.06
N ASP A 201 -8.17 3.82 -10.49
CA ASP A 201 -6.98 3.72 -11.33
C ASP A 201 -5.70 4.21 -10.63
N VAL A 202 -4.57 3.66 -11.08
CA VAL A 202 -3.23 4.13 -10.69
C VAL A 202 -2.30 4.05 -11.91
N SER A 203 -1.74 5.18 -12.32
CA SER A 203 -0.69 5.23 -13.34
C SER A 203 0.67 4.85 -12.75
N LEU A 204 1.28 3.80 -13.27
CA LEU A 204 2.59 3.29 -12.87
C LEU A 204 3.74 4.08 -13.51
N SER A 205 4.92 4.02 -12.91
CA SER A 205 6.13 4.69 -13.37
C SER A 205 6.63 4.17 -14.72
N ASP A 206 6.19 2.98 -15.16
CA ASP A 206 6.54 2.39 -16.45
C ASP A 206 5.52 2.69 -17.57
N GLY A 207 4.53 3.55 -17.30
CA GLY A 207 3.52 3.98 -18.26
C GLY A 207 2.30 3.05 -18.36
N ARG A 208 2.27 1.93 -17.63
CA ARG A 208 1.07 1.09 -17.51
C ARG A 208 0.08 1.70 -16.51
N THR A 209 -1.19 1.34 -16.62
CA THR A 209 -2.24 1.74 -15.69
C THR A 209 -2.83 0.51 -15.00
N LEU A 210 -2.90 0.53 -13.68
CA LEU A 210 -3.69 -0.43 -12.91
C LEU A 210 -5.12 0.06 -12.77
N TRP A 211 -6.07 -0.86 -12.86
CA TRP A 211 -7.47 -0.63 -12.58
C TRP A 211 -7.93 -1.63 -11.51
N LEU A 212 -8.47 -1.14 -10.40
CA LEU A 212 -8.96 -1.96 -9.30
C LEU A 212 -10.47 -1.87 -9.20
N PHE A 213 -11.08 -3.03 -9.02
CA PHE A 213 -12.52 -3.18 -9.00
C PHE A 213 -12.95 -3.93 -7.75
N ALA A 214 -14.16 -3.65 -7.27
CA ALA A 214 -14.79 -4.41 -6.20
C ALA A 214 -15.46 -5.66 -6.79
N ASP A 215 -16.69 -5.98 -6.36
CA ASP A 215 -17.41 -7.16 -6.81
C ASP A 215 -17.34 -7.30 -8.34
N THR A 216 -16.71 -8.40 -8.79
CA THR A 216 -16.36 -8.65 -10.19
C THR A 216 -16.94 -10.00 -10.61
N LEU A 217 -17.83 -10.00 -11.59
CA LEU A 217 -18.33 -11.21 -12.23
C LEU A 217 -17.31 -11.76 -13.23
N ARG A 218 -17.13 -13.07 -13.21
CA ARG A 218 -16.30 -13.83 -14.16
C ARG A 218 -17.16 -14.81 -14.95
N GLU A 219 -16.86 -15.00 -16.23
CA GLU A 219 -17.74 -15.71 -17.18
C GLU A 219 -18.03 -17.17 -16.78
N ASN A 220 -17.16 -17.82 -15.98
CA ASN A 220 -17.33 -19.22 -15.55
C ASN A 220 -16.90 -19.50 -14.09
N ALA A 221 -16.67 -18.46 -13.28
CA ALA A 221 -16.12 -18.60 -11.93
C ALA A 221 -16.92 -17.86 -10.85
N GLY A 222 -18.11 -17.35 -11.20
CA GLY A 222 -18.94 -16.57 -10.30
C GLY A 222 -18.34 -15.20 -9.99
N MET A 223 -18.72 -14.63 -8.85
CA MET A 223 -18.30 -13.30 -8.42
C MET A 223 -17.15 -13.39 -7.42
N VAL A 224 -16.11 -12.58 -7.63
CA VAL A 224 -15.04 -12.34 -6.65
C VAL A 224 -15.18 -10.96 -6.06
N ARG A 225 -14.71 -10.77 -4.82
CA ARG A 225 -14.88 -9.51 -4.07
C ARG A 225 -14.07 -8.35 -4.61
N ASN A 226 -12.97 -8.63 -5.29
CA ASN A 226 -12.18 -7.61 -5.95
C ASN A 226 -11.36 -8.24 -7.07
N SER A 227 -11.02 -7.41 -8.04
CA SER A 227 -10.14 -7.77 -9.15
C SER A 227 -9.24 -6.61 -9.52
N MET A 228 -8.22 -6.91 -10.32
CA MET A 228 -7.30 -5.91 -10.85
C MET A 228 -7.06 -6.19 -12.33
N LEU A 229 -7.10 -5.15 -13.15
CA LEU A 229 -6.62 -5.16 -14.51
C LEU A 229 -5.35 -4.32 -14.62
N ILE A 230 -4.51 -4.65 -15.59
CA ILE A 230 -3.40 -3.83 -16.03
C ILE A 230 -3.53 -3.55 -17.52
N SER A 231 -3.37 -2.27 -17.89
CA SER A 231 -3.38 -1.81 -19.27
C SER A 231 -1.99 -1.28 -19.64
N ASP A 232 -1.47 -1.70 -20.79
CA ASP A 232 -0.21 -1.20 -21.37
C ASP A 232 -0.43 -0.34 -22.64
N GLY A 233 -1.67 0.13 -22.83
CA GLY A 233 -2.09 0.93 -23.98
C GLY A 233 -2.52 0.11 -25.20
N ARG A 234 -2.15 -1.18 -25.31
CA ARG A 234 -2.54 -2.06 -26.43
C ARG A 234 -3.19 -3.36 -25.97
N CYS A 235 -2.88 -3.78 -24.77
CA CYS A 235 -3.39 -4.97 -24.13
C CYS A 235 -4.01 -4.61 -22.78
N LEU A 236 -5.14 -5.25 -22.50
CA LEU A 236 -5.74 -5.34 -21.18
C LEU A 236 -5.51 -6.75 -20.65
N HIS A 237 -4.92 -6.85 -19.46
CA HIS A 237 -4.70 -8.12 -18.77
C HIS A 237 -5.40 -8.12 -17.41
N ALA A 238 -5.99 -9.25 -17.03
CA ALA A 238 -6.39 -9.49 -15.65
C ALA A 238 -5.19 -9.97 -14.83
N VAL A 239 -5.05 -9.43 -13.62
CA VAL A 239 -4.13 -9.96 -12.61
C VAL A 239 -4.82 -11.11 -11.90
N VAL A 240 -4.31 -12.32 -12.11
CA VAL A 240 -4.90 -13.56 -11.61
C VAL A 240 -4.02 -14.14 -10.52
N PRO A 241 -4.50 -14.18 -9.25
CA PRO A 241 -3.83 -14.91 -8.19
C PRO A 241 -3.80 -16.41 -8.49
N GLU A 242 -2.78 -17.13 -8.01
CA GLU A 242 -2.66 -18.56 -8.29
C GLU A 242 -3.88 -19.39 -7.84
N GLY A 243 -4.47 -19.02 -6.69
CA GLY A 243 -5.69 -19.66 -6.18
C GLY A 243 -6.96 -19.33 -6.98
N GLY A 244 -6.87 -18.52 -8.03
CA GLY A 244 -8.01 -18.09 -8.85
C GLY A 244 -9.00 -17.19 -8.12
N GLY A 245 -8.64 -16.65 -6.95
CA GLY A 245 -9.51 -15.81 -6.11
C GLY A 245 -9.45 -14.32 -6.42
N ALA A 246 -9.84 -13.52 -5.43
CA ALA A 246 -9.70 -12.07 -5.42
C ALA A 246 -8.23 -11.66 -5.22
N VAL A 247 -7.81 -10.51 -5.75
CA VAL A 247 -6.42 -10.02 -5.67
C VAL A 247 -6.03 -9.56 -4.26
N ILE A 248 -7.00 -9.07 -3.50
CA ILE A 248 -6.97 -8.98 -2.05
C ILE A 248 -7.80 -10.16 -1.53
N PRO A 249 -7.17 -11.25 -1.07
CA PRO A 249 -7.87 -12.46 -0.67
C PRO A 249 -8.82 -12.22 0.49
N ASN A 250 -9.98 -12.88 0.45
CA ASN A 250 -10.92 -12.91 1.57
C ASN A 250 -10.25 -13.49 2.82
N ARG A 251 -10.70 -13.03 3.99
CA ARG A 251 -10.25 -13.64 5.25
C ARG A 251 -10.73 -15.10 5.30
N PRO A 252 -9.82 -16.07 5.60
CA PRO A 252 -10.18 -17.47 5.61
C PRO A 252 -11.32 -17.77 6.61
N HIS A 253 -12.33 -18.49 6.15
CA HIS A 253 -13.44 -19.01 6.97
C HIS A 253 -14.33 -17.96 7.67
N THR A 254 -14.25 -16.67 7.32
CA THR A 254 -15.09 -15.63 7.95
C THR A 254 -16.14 -15.04 7.03
N GLY A 255 -16.09 -15.30 5.72
CA GLY A 255 -16.97 -14.65 4.75
C GLY A 255 -16.67 -13.16 4.52
N VAL A 256 -15.58 -12.64 5.11
CA VAL A 256 -15.17 -11.24 4.99
C VAL A 256 -14.27 -11.06 3.77
N GLY A 257 -14.69 -10.17 2.88
CA GLY A 257 -13.93 -9.73 1.71
C GLY A 257 -13.53 -8.26 1.78
N TYR A 258 -12.90 -7.78 0.71
CA TYR A 258 -12.37 -6.42 0.61
C TYR A 258 -12.84 -5.76 -0.68
N TRP A 259 -13.39 -4.55 -0.59
CA TRP A 259 -13.73 -3.70 -1.74
C TRP A 259 -12.77 -2.51 -1.82
N PRO A 260 -11.91 -2.44 -2.86
CA PRO A 260 -11.04 -1.29 -3.11
C PRO A 260 -11.85 0.01 -3.24
N MET A 261 -11.37 1.06 -2.59
CA MET A 261 -12.01 2.39 -2.59
C MET A 261 -11.09 3.46 -3.17
N SER A 262 -9.80 3.41 -2.83
CA SER A 262 -8.81 4.34 -3.35
C SER A 262 -7.42 3.70 -3.38
N ALA A 263 -6.52 4.27 -4.17
CA ALA A 263 -5.14 3.85 -4.26
C ALA A 263 -4.26 5.03 -4.68
N VAL A 264 -2.99 4.99 -4.32
CA VAL A 264 -1.97 5.94 -4.80
C VAL A 264 -0.74 5.19 -5.28
N ARG A 265 0.11 5.85 -6.07
CA ARG A 265 1.46 5.35 -6.42
C ARG A 265 2.50 6.03 -5.53
N ILE A 266 3.34 5.23 -4.89
CA ILE A 266 4.58 5.69 -4.27
C ILE A 266 5.74 5.12 -5.09
N SER A 267 6.47 5.99 -5.79
CA SER A 267 7.60 5.59 -6.63
C SER A 267 8.81 5.27 -5.75
N MET A 268 9.28 4.02 -5.80
CA MET A 268 10.48 3.56 -5.13
C MET A 268 11.61 3.35 -6.14
N PRO A 269 12.88 3.32 -5.71
CA PRO A 269 13.97 2.93 -6.59
C PRO A 269 13.78 1.52 -7.18
N GLY A 270 13.38 1.44 -8.45
CA GLY A 270 13.24 0.20 -9.21
C GLY A 270 11.86 -0.47 -9.19
N TYR A 271 10.87 0.08 -8.48
CA TYR A 271 9.49 -0.43 -8.44
C TYR A 271 8.52 0.64 -7.93
N ASP A 272 7.22 0.41 -8.12
CA ASP A 272 6.16 1.18 -7.49
C ASP A 272 5.57 0.41 -6.32
N LEU A 273 5.33 1.11 -5.21
CA LEU A 273 4.41 0.68 -4.17
C LEU A 273 3.03 1.24 -4.46
N VAL A 274 2.03 0.36 -4.43
CA VAL A 274 0.62 0.71 -4.65
C VAL A 274 -0.16 0.28 -3.41
N PRO A 275 -0.24 1.13 -2.36
CA PRO A 275 -1.21 0.96 -1.30
C PRO A 275 -2.63 1.18 -1.85
N VAL A 276 -3.50 0.24 -1.54
CA VAL A 276 -4.92 0.20 -1.92
C VAL A 276 -5.72 0.20 -0.63
N TRP A 277 -6.44 1.28 -0.36
CA TRP A 277 -7.39 1.31 0.74
C TRP A 277 -8.68 0.64 0.31
N ALA A 278 -9.16 -0.24 1.18
CA ALA A 278 -10.31 -1.07 0.93
C ALA A 278 -11.20 -1.13 2.17
N GLN A 279 -12.51 -1.17 1.95
CA GLN A 279 -13.45 -1.48 3.02
C GLN A 279 -13.62 -2.98 3.15
N ARG A 280 -13.69 -3.46 4.39
CA ARG A 280 -14.06 -4.84 4.68
C ARG A 280 -15.55 -5.00 4.60
N VAL A 281 -15.99 -6.05 3.92
CA VAL A 281 -17.40 -6.36 3.72
C VAL A 281 -17.71 -7.79 4.12
N HIS A 282 -18.81 -7.97 4.83
CA HIS A 282 -19.33 -9.26 5.23
C HIS A 282 -20.72 -9.46 4.61
N GLN A 283 -20.96 -10.62 4.00
CA GLN A 283 -22.28 -10.92 3.46
C GLN A 283 -23.22 -11.27 4.61
N SER A 284 -24.18 -10.40 4.90
CA SER A 284 -25.15 -10.54 6.00
C SER A 284 -26.56 -10.90 5.52
N GLY A 285 -26.86 -10.72 4.21
CA GLY A 285 -28.17 -10.95 3.62
C GLY A 285 -28.14 -11.32 2.14
N SER A 286 -29.30 -11.32 1.49
CA SER A 286 -29.46 -11.55 0.05
C SER A 286 -29.66 -10.24 -0.72
N GLY A 287 -29.45 -10.28 -2.04
CA GLY A 287 -29.58 -9.10 -2.91
C GLY A 287 -28.35 -8.19 -2.90
N VAL A 288 -28.41 -7.12 -3.70
CA VAL A 288 -27.27 -6.21 -3.93
C VAL A 288 -26.89 -5.36 -2.71
N PHE A 289 -27.78 -5.25 -1.71
CA PHE A 289 -27.53 -4.54 -0.44
C PHE A 289 -27.37 -5.50 0.75
N GLY A 290 -27.23 -6.81 0.51
CA GLY A 290 -27.15 -7.83 1.55
C GLY A 290 -25.79 -7.94 2.25
N PHE A 291 -25.16 -6.81 2.59
CA PHE A 291 -23.82 -6.77 3.16
C PHE A 291 -23.70 -5.80 4.35
N GLU A 292 -22.71 -6.05 5.19
CA GLU A 292 -22.27 -5.19 6.26
C GLU A 292 -20.87 -4.66 5.95
N THR A 293 -20.69 -3.35 6.07
CA THR A 293 -19.39 -2.70 5.99
C THR A 293 -18.75 -2.68 7.37
N LEU A 294 -17.60 -3.35 7.54
CA LEU A 294 -17.00 -3.61 8.85
C LEU A 294 -15.87 -2.65 9.25
N GLY A 295 -15.18 -2.03 8.29
CA GLY A 295 -14.12 -1.07 8.59
C GLY A 295 -12.98 -1.03 7.56
N PRO A 296 -12.08 -0.05 7.69
CA PRO A 296 -11.04 0.23 6.72
C PRO A 296 -9.83 -0.71 6.83
N SER A 297 -9.24 -1.04 5.69
CA SER A 297 -7.99 -1.79 5.54
C SER A 297 -7.13 -1.17 4.46
N VAL A 298 -5.84 -1.51 4.47
CA VAL A 298 -4.91 -1.24 3.37
C VAL A 298 -4.28 -2.54 2.90
N ALA A 299 -4.27 -2.75 1.59
CA ALA A 299 -3.51 -3.80 0.91
C ALA A 299 -2.38 -3.16 0.11
N VAL A 300 -1.15 -3.65 0.24
CA VAL A 300 0.01 -3.06 -0.44
C VAL A 300 0.48 -3.99 -1.53
N PHE A 301 0.57 -3.47 -2.75
CA PHE A 301 1.14 -4.16 -3.91
C PHE A 301 2.52 -3.58 -4.27
N VAL A 302 3.43 -4.45 -4.70
CA VAL A 302 4.70 -4.08 -5.34
C VAL A 302 4.58 -4.35 -6.83
N VAL A 303 4.96 -3.36 -7.64
CA VAL A 303 4.93 -3.46 -9.10
C VAL A 303 6.27 -3.02 -9.68
N ARG A 304 7.03 -3.96 -10.23
CA ARG A 304 8.26 -3.63 -10.97
C ARG A 304 7.91 -3.29 -12.43
N PRO A 305 8.76 -2.51 -13.11
CA PRO A 305 8.60 -2.25 -14.53
C PRO A 305 8.43 -3.53 -15.35
N GLY A 306 7.34 -3.63 -16.10
CA GLY A 306 6.99 -4.81 -16.92
C GLY A 306 6.50 -6.06 -16.16
N ASP A 307 6.63 -6.13 -14.83
CA ASP A 307 6.22 -7.28 -14.02
C ASP A 307 4.74 -7.21 -13.60
N VAL A 308 4.24 -8.32 -13.05
CA VAL A 308 2.87 -8.44 -12.51
C VAL A 308 2.81 -7.88 -11.09
N PRO A 309 1.79 -7.07 -10.73
CA PRO A 309 1.58 -6.61 -9.36
C PRO A 309 1.52 -7.77 -8.36
N GLN A 310 2.33 -7.69 -7.31
CA GLN A 310 2.37 -8.70 -6.25
C GLN A 310 1.86 -8.13 -4.94
N LEU A 311 0.87 -8.80 -4.34
CA LEU A 311 0.40 -8.44 -3.00
C LEU A 311 1.51 -8.75 -1.99
N VAL A 312 1.92 -7.74 -1.24
CA VAL A 312 2.98 -7.88 -0.23
C VAL A 312 2.50 -7.61 1.18
N ALA A 313 1.32 -7.06 1.42
CA ALA A 313 0.76 -6.90 2.76
C ALA A 313 -0.74 -6.63 2.75
N ILE A 314 -1.43 -7.00 3.83
CA ILE A 314 -2.79 -6.52 4.16
C ILE A 314 -2.78 -6.15 5.63
N LYS A 315 -3.34 -4.99 5.96
CA LYS A 315 -3.51 -4.52 7.33
C LYS A 315 -4.89 -3.92 7.55
N ASP A 316 -5.53 -4.37 8.61
CA ASP A 316 -6.75 -3.77 9.12
C ASP A 316 -6.41 -2.51 9.92
N LEU A 317 -7.06 -1.38 9.59
CA LEU A 317 -6.81 -0.08 10.21
C LEU A 317 -7.73 0.20 11.42
N ALA A 318 -8.82 -0.55 11.54
CA ALA A 318 -9.73 -0.51 12.68
C ALA A 318 -10.31 -1.91 12.96
N PRO A 319 -10.90 -2.16 14.14
CA PRO A 319 -11.67 -3.38 14.40
C PRO A 319 -12.87 -3.53 13.46
N ASP A 320 -13.38 -4.75 13.32
CA ASP A 320 -14.64 -4.99 12.63
C ASP A 320 -15.82 -4.48 13.47
N LEU A 321 -16.51 -3.46 12.95
CA LEU A 321 -17.72 -2.91 13.54
C LEU A 321 -18.65 -2.42 12.43
N PRO A 322 -19.86 -2.98 12.28
CA PRO A 322 -20.82 -2.56 11.26
C PRO A 322 -21.50 -1.24 11.66
N ASP A 323 -20.78 -0.13 11.55
CA ASP A 323 -21.24 1.21 11.93
C ASP A 323 -20.86 2.23 10.86
N LEU A 324 -21.85 2.66 10.07
CA LEU A 324 -21.69 3.67 9.01
C LEU A 324 -21.46 5.09 9.56
N GLY A 325 -21.75 5.35 10.84
CA GLY A 325 -21.46 6.63 11.48
C GLY A 325 -19.97 6.83 11.78
N ARG A 326 -19.15 5.78 11.65
CA ARG A 326 -17.69 5.87 11.80
C ARG A 326 -17.02 6.15 10.46
N PRO A 327 -16.08 7.11 10.38
CA PRO A 327 -15.36 7.38 9.14
C PRO A 327 -14.67 6.14 8.57
N MET A 328 -15.02 5.80 7.34
CA MET A 328 -14.38 4.75 6.54
C MET A 328 -13.07 5.27 5.95
N TRP A 329 -11.99 5.29 6.74
CA TRP A 329 -10.71 5.85 6.30
C TRP A 329 -10.18 5.22 5.01
N GLY A 330 -9.85 6.07 4.02
CA GLY A 330 -9.39 5.64 2.71
C GLY A 330 -10.50 5.50 1.67
N SER A 331 -11.71 6.00 1.95
CA SER A 331 -12.76 6.24 0.94
C SER A 331 -12.27 7.10 -0.23
N ALA A 332 -11.34 8.01 0.04
CA ALA A 332 -10.43 8.61 -0.93
C ALA A 332 -9.04 8.72 -0.32
N ALA A 333 -8.00 8.76 -1.15
CA ALA A 333 -6.62 8.97 -0.73
C ALA A 333 -5.92 9.93 -1.68
N ALA A 334 -5.06 10.79 -1.13
CA ALA A 334 -4.20 11.68 -1.90
C ALA A 334 -2.82 11.78 -1.24
N ILE A 335 -1.78 11.96 -2.04
CA ILE A 335 -0.40 12.11 -1.58
C ILE A 335 0.05 13.57 -1.73
N ASP A 336 0.70 14.10 -0.70
CA ASP A 336 1.37 15.41 -0.74
C ASP A 336 2.65 15.36 0.10
N GLY A 337 3.79 15.52 -0.58
CA GLY A 337 5.10 15.23 -0.01
C GLY A 337 5.18 13.79 0.53
N ASP A 338 5.58 13.66 1.79
CA ASP A 338 5.76 12.36 2.48
C ASP A 338 4.50 11.92 3.25
N TRP A 339 3.38 12.64 3.09
CA TRP A 339 2.13 12.34 3.76
C TRP A 339 1.09 11.82 2.78
N ILE A 340 0.35 10.82 3.24
CA ILE A 340 -0.85 10.35 2.58
C ILE A 340 -2.04 10.80 3.39
N TYR A 341 -2.90 11.60 2.77
CA TYR A 341 -4.17 12.03 3.31
C TYR A 341 -5.24 10.99 2.99
N LEU A 342 -5.88 10.47 4.03
CA LEU A 342 -6.94 9.47 3.97
C LEU A 342 -8.25 10.14 4.36
N TYR A 343 -9.12 10.30 3.38
CA TYR A 343 -10.44 10.84 3.62
C TYR A 343 -11.38 9.72 4.01
N GLY A 344 -12.08 9.89 5.12
CA GLY A 344 -13.01 8.92 5.66
C GLY A 344 -14.44 9.43 5.55
N THR A 345 -15.32 8.62 4.97
CA THR A 345 -16.75 8.94 4.84
C THR A 345 -17.57 8.35 5.98
N ALA A 346 -18.52 9.10 6.53
CA ALA A 346 -19.48 8.63 7.53
C ALA A 346 -20.92 9.06 7.19
N ASN A 347 -21.90 8.26 7.57
CA ASN A 347 -23.32 8.61 7.47
C ASN A 347 -24.07 8.09 8.71
N HIS A 348 -24.68 9.01 9.48
CA HIS A 348 -25.39 8.72 10.73
C HIS A 348 -26.87 8.35 10.52
N GLY A 349 -27.33 8.27 9.28
CA GLY A 349 -28.71 7.98 8.88
C GLY A 349 -29.64 9.20 8.87
N ASP A 350 -29.11 10.40 9.10
CA ASP A 350 -29.85 11.66 9.15
C ASP A 350 -29.77 12.47 7.84
N THR A 351 -28.86 12.10 6.94
CA THR A 351 -28.59 12.77 5.67
C THR A 351 -28.43 11.76 4.53
N LEU A 352 -28.67 12.20 3.29
CA LEU A 352 -28.52 11.34 2.11
C LEU A 352 -27.04 11.12 1.75
N GLY A 353 -26.24 12.18 1.80
CA GLY A 353 -24.80 12.13 1.55
C GLY A 353 -24.00 11.63 2.76
N PHE A 354 -22.75 11.29 2.49
CA PHE A 354 -21.76 10.99 3.52
C PHE A 354 -20.96 12.25 3.86
N SER A 355 -20.80 12.50 5.16
CA SER A 355 -19.83 13.48 5.64
C SER A 355 -18.41 12.97 5.44
N VAL A 356 -17.44 13.88 5.37
CA VAL A 356 -16.04 13.54 5.16
C VAL A 356 -15.23 14.11 6.31
N ALA A 357 -14.40 13.28 6.92
CA ALA A 357 -13.30 13.69 7.78
C ALA A 357 -11.96 13.33 7.13
N VAL A 358 -10.85 13.86 7.63
CA VAL A 358 -9.51 13.59 7.08
C VAL A 358 -8.55 13.10 8.15
N ALA A 359 -7.86 12.02 7.81
CA ALA A 359 -6.69 11.53 8.52
C ALA A 359 -5.46 11.68 7.62
N ARG A 360 -4.27 11.53 8.18
CA ARG A 360 -3.04 11.36 7.43
C ARG A 360 -2.13 10.35 8.08
N VAL A 361 -1.27 9.74 7.27
CA VAL A 361 -0.21 8.84 7.71
C VAL A 361 1.04 9.13 6.89
N HIS A 362 2.20 9.04 7.52
CA HIS A 362 3.46 9.13 6.79
C HIS A 362 3.62 7.89 5.89
N ILE A 363 4.22 8.04 4.71
CA ILE A 363 4.44 6.92 3.77
C ILE A 363 5.16 5.72 4.40
N ASP A 364 5.95 5.93 5.45
CA ASP A 364 6.68 4.88 6.16
C ASP A 364 5.83 4.07 7.13
N HIS A 365 4.72 4.64 7.57
CA HIS A 365 3.87 4.07 8.60
C HIS A 365 2.53 3.58 8.04
N LEU A 366 2.47 3.31 6.73
CA LEU A 366 1.29 2.84 6.01
C LEU A 366 0.56 1.66 6.67
N LEU A 367 1.31 0.75 7.28
CA LEU A 367 0.77 -0.45 7.95
C LEU A 367 0.66 -0.32 9.46
N ASP A 368 0.89 0.86 10.02
CA ASP A 368 0.79 1.14 11.45
C ASP A 368 -0.42 2.05 11.74
N PRO A 369 -1.57 1.48 12.17
CA PRO A 369 -2.73 2.27 12.54
C PRO A 369 -2.47 3.25 13.69
N ALA A 370 -1.48 2.99 14.55
CA ALA A 370 -1.15 3.87 15.67
C ALA A 370 -0.43 5.14 15.23
N ALA A 371 0.13 5.17 14.01
CA ALA A 371 0.79 6.33 13.43
C ALA A 371 -0.18 7.27 12.69
N MET A 372 -1.46 6.91 12.58
CA MET A 372 -2.46 7.75 11.93
C MET A 372 -2.75 8.99 12.77
N GLN A 373 -2.80 10.14 12.09
CA GLN A 373 -3.18 11.42 12.67
C GLN A 373 -4.50 11.88 12.07
N TYR A 374 -5.40 12.39 12.90
CA TYR A 374 -6.76 12.78 12.55
C TYR A 374 -6.92 14.29 12.71
N TRP A 375 -7.46 14.96 11.71
CA TRP A 375 -7.66 16.40 11.76
C TRP A 375 -8.87 16.75 12.62
N ASP A 376 -8.67 17.49 13.70
CA ASP A 376 -9.75 17.89 14.62
C ASP A 376 -10.41 19.23 14.27
N GLY A 377 -10.01 19.83 13.14
CA GLY A 377 -10.43 21.16 12.72
C GLY A 377 -9.38 22.25 12.95
N TYR A 378 -8.41 22.01 13.84
CA TYR A 378 -7.36 22.97 14.22
C TYR A 378 -5.96 22.37 14.17
N GLU A 379 -5.81 21.14 14.66
CA GLU A 379 -4.55 20.41 14.72
C GLU A 379 -4.72 18.91 14.41
N TRP A 380 -3.58 18.23 14.34
CA TRP A 380 -3.51 16.79 14.09
C TRP A 380 -3.50 16.03 15.42
N SER A 381 -4.52 15.21 15.65
CA SER A 381 -4.72 14.41 16.86
C SER A 381 -4.41 12.94 16.61
N GLU A 382 -3.98 12.20 17.64
CA GLU A 382 -3.84 10.74 17.58
C GLU A 382 -5.19 10.01 17.83
N SER A 383 -6.23 10.74 18.23
CA SER A 383 -7.54 10.17 18.53
C SER A 383 -8.44 10.18 17.29
N ALA A 384 -8.84 9.00 16.81
CA ALA A 384 -9.79 8.92 15.69
C ALA A 384 -11.14 9.60 15.97
N GLY A 385 -11.55 9.66 17.25
CA GLY A 385 -12.84 10.23 17.66
C GLY A 385 -12.88 11.76 17.73
N SER A 386 -11.75 12.45 17.58
CA SER A 386 -11.71 13.91 17.51
C SER A 386 -11.84 14.45 16.09
N ALA A 387 -11.84 13.58 15.08
CA ALA A 387 -11.85 13.98 13.68
C ALA A 387 -13.06 14.86 13.36
N ALA A 388 -12.81 16.07 12.86
CA ALA A 388 -13.85 17.00 12.45
C ALA A 388 -14.28 16.77 10.99
N GLU A 389 -15.54 17.06 10.70
CA GLU A 389 -16.04 17.05 9.34
C GLU A 389 -15.41 18.21 8.53
N VAL A 390 -14.82 17.85 7.39
CA VAL A 390 -14.29 18.78 6.38
C VAL A 390 -15.25 18.95 5.20
N ILE A 391 -16.21 18.03 5.03
CA ILE A 391 -17.42 18.16 4.19
C ILE A 391 -18.60 17.65 5.03
N PRO A 392 -19.69 18.42 5.18
CA PRO A 392 -20.87 17.97 5.93
C PRO A 392 -21.64 16.85 5.20
N GLY A 393 -22.41 16.05 5.92
CA GLY A 393 -23.20 14.96 5.33
C GLY A 393 -24.41 15.45 4.52
N ALA A 394 -25.01 16.58 4.92
CA ALA A 394 -26.09 17.21 4.17
C ALA A 394 -25.53 17.79 2.86
N GLY A 395 -25.96 17.23 1.71
CA GLY A 395 -25.36 17.57 0.43
C GLY A 395 -23.93 17.05 0.28
N GLY A 396 -23.57 16.02 1.05
CA GLY A 396 -22.23 15.42 1.10
C GLY A 396 -21.93 14.47 -0.05
N THR A 397 -20.93 13.62 0.14
CA THR A 397 -20.35 12.76 -0.91
C THR A 397 -21.03 11.39 -1.02
N SER A 398 -20.66 10.62 -2.04
CA SER A 398 -20.81 9.16 -2.04
C SER A 398 -19.77 8.53 -1.10
N GLN A 399 -20.01 7.30 -0.64
CA GLN A 399 -19.12 6.58 0.28
C GLN A 399 -17.70 6.41 -0.29
N THR A 400 -17.56 6.26 -1.60
CA THR A 400 -16.26 6.25 -2.29
C THR A 400 -16.23 7.38 -3.30
N PHE A 401 -15.12 8.12 -3.32
CA PHE A 401 -14.97 9.34 -4.10
C PHE A 401 -13.49 9.61 -4.38
N SER A 402 -13.18 10.72 -5.06
CA SER A 402 -11.80 11.10 -5.35
C SER A 402 -11.46 12.45 -4.73
N VAL A 403 -10.22 12.55 -4.22
CA VAL A 403 -9.60 13.83 -3.88
C VAL A 403 -8.34 13.98 -4.71
N LEU A 404 -8.18 15.14 -5.34
CA LEU A 404 -7.01 15.45 -6.17
C LEU A 404 -6.48 16.85 -5.83
N HIS A 405 -5.17 17.00 -5.95
CA HIS A 405 -4.47 18.26 -5.85
C HIS A 405 -4.15 18.74 -7.28
N ARG A 406 -4.63 19.94 -7.64
CA ARG A 406 -4.38 20.57 -8.95
C ARG A 406 -4.04 22.04 -8.73
N ASP A 407 -2.94 22.48 -9.32
CA ASP A 407 -2.39 23.83 -9.17
C ASP A 407 -2.13 24.25 -7.71
N GLN A 408 -3.02 25.06 -7.13
CA GLN A 408 -2.95 25.51 -5.73
C GLN A 408 -4.20 25.08 -4.93
N GLY A 409 -5.05 24.23 -5.51
CA GLY A 409 -6.35 23.85 -4.96
C GLY A 409 -6.49 22.34 -4.74
N TRP A 410 -7.30 22.01 -3.76
CA TRP A 410 -7.69 20.66 -3.41
C TRP A 410 -9.15 20.45 -3.77
N TYR A 411 -9.44 19.36 -4.46
CA TYR A 411 -10.74 19.12 -5.07
C TYR A 411 -11.23 17.73 -4.70
N ALA A 412 -12.35 17.67 -3.98
CA ALA A 412 -13.10 16.44 -3.79
C ALA A 412 -14.14 16.33 -4.92
N VAL A 413 -14.17 15.22 -5.64
CA VAL A 413 -15.08 14.97 -6.76
C VAL A 413 -15.93 13.76 -6.41
N SER A 414 -17.25 13.92 -6.42
CA SER A 414 -18.18 12.86 -6.04
C SER A 414 -19.57 13.09 -6.63
N LYS A 415 -20.45 12.09 -6.49
CA LYS A 415 -21.89 12.29 -6.64
C LYS A 415 -22.45 12.77 -5.30
N GLN A 416 -23.02 13.97 -5.32
CA GLN A 416 -23.69 14.58 -4.18
C GLN A 416 -24.87 13.70 -3.75
N ASP A 417 -25.04 13.46 -2.45
CA ASP A 417 -26.14 12.67 -1.87
C ASP A 417 -26.22 11.21 -2.36
N GLU A 418 -25.06 10.61 -2.65
CA GLU A 418 -24.90 9.18 -2.99
C GLU A 418 -25.81 8.75 -4.16
N PHE A 419 -26.24 7.48 -4.23
CA PHE A 419 -27.07 6.94 -5.31
C PHE A 419 -28.44 7.62 -5.44
N LEU A 420 -28.94 8.33 -4.41
CA LEU A 420 -30.21 9.05 -4.44
C LEU A 420 -30.09 10.46 -5.02
N GLY A 421 -28.92 11.09 -4.92
CA GLY A 421 -28.67 12.39 -5.54
C GLY A 421 -28.57 12.32 -7.06
N SER A 422 -28.46 13.49 -7.69
CA SER A 422 -28.41 13.62 -9.15
C SER A 422 -27.21 14.38 -9.66
N TYR A 423 -26.41 15.00 -8.79
CA TYR A 423 -25.35 15.91 -9.23
C TYR A 423 -23.98 15.30 -9.02
N LEU A 424 -23.20 15.23 -10.11
CA LEU A 424 -21.75 15.16 -10.01
C LEU A 424 -21.26 16.55 -9.63
N ARG A 425 -20.60 16.66 -8.48
CA ARG A 425 -20.13 17.92 -7.92
C ARG A 425 -18.65 17.85 -7.56
N VAL A 426 -18.04 19.03 -7.50
CA VAL A 426 -16.74 19.25 -6.88
C VAL A 426 -16.88 20.08 -5.59
N TRP A 427 -16.15 19.73 -4.54
CA TRP A 427 -15.91 20.56 -3.37
C TRP A 427 -14.46 21.03 -3.37
N ILE A 428 -14.22 22.28 -2.98
CA ILE A 428 -12.95 22.98 -3.20
C ILE A 428 -12.38 23.43 -1.85
N SER A 429 -11.08 23.24 -1.66
CA SER A 429 -10.31 23.69 -0.50
C SER A 429 -8.96 24.26 -0.93
N GLY A 430 -8.41 25.17 -0.13
CA GLY A 430 -7.01 25.62 -0.26
C GLY A 430 -6.00 24.72 0.46
N SER A 431 -6.46 23.68 1.15
CA SER A 431 -5.65 22.76 1.97
C SER A 431 -6.15 21.32 1.83
N PRO A 432 -5.27 20.31 1.93
CA PRO A 432 -5.71 18.91 1.97
C PRO A 432 -6.59 18.60 3.20
N SER A 433 -6.45 19.38 4.27
CA SER A 433 -7.22 19.20 5.51
C SER A 433 -8.57 19.93 5.52
N GLY A 434 -8.99 20.53 4.41
CA GLY A 434 -10.21 21.33 4.35
C GLY A 434 -10.13 22.65 5.13
N PRO A 435 -11.29 23.27 5.43
CA PRO A 435 -12.63 22.83 5.04
C PRO A 435 -12.82 22.87 3.52
N PHE A 436 -13.60 21.93 2.98
CA PHE A 436 -13.98 21.88 1.57
C PHE A 436 -15.36 22.50 1.39
N TYR A 437 -15.47 23.49 0.51
CA TYR A 437 -16.70 24.21 0.22
C TYR A 437 -17.33 23.71 -1.08
N GLU A 438 -18.66 23.73 -1.15
CA GLU A 438 -19.37 23.35 -2.37
C GLU A 438 -18.92 24.23 -3.57
N GLY A 439 -18.40 23.56 -4.60
CA GLY A 439 -18.11 24.14 -5.90
C GLY A 439 -19.24 23.86 -6.90
N PRO A 440 -19.02 24.05 -8.21
CA PRO A 440 -20.06 23.87 -9.22
C PRO A 440 -20.47 22.41 -9.43
N VAL A 441 -21.66 22.23 -10.01
CA VAL A 441 -22.12 20.96 -10.58
C VAL A 441 -21.43 20.77 -11.93
N LEU A 442 -20.76 19.63 -12.13
CA LEU A 442 -20.04 19.34 -13.36
C LEU A 442 -20.88 18.51 -14.34
N ALA A 443 -21.81 17.70 -13.83
CA ALA A 443 -22.76 16.94 -14.63
C ALA A 443 -23.99 16.50 -13.81
N THR A 444 -25.06 16.12 -14.51
CA THR A 444 -26.27 15.55 -13.91
C THR A 444 -26.34 14.06 -14.25
N LEU A 445 -26.33 13.21 -13.21
CA LEU A 445 -26.26 11.75 -13.26
C LEU A 445 -27.32 11.14 -12.32
N PRO A 446 -28.63 11.24 -12.61
CA PRO A 446 -29.66 10.67 -11.76
C PRO A 446 -29.68 9.14 -11.86
N SER A 447 -30.05 8.47 -10.76
CA SER A 447 -30.45 7.07 -10.80
C SER A 447 -31.87 6.94 -11.39
N GLU A 448 -32.14 5.85 -12.11
CA GLU A 448 -33.48 5.52 -12.61
C GLU A 448 -34.16 4.59 -11.59
N LEU A 449 -34.52 5.15 -10.43
CA LEU A 449 -34.98 4.38 -9.27
C LEU A 449 -36.23 3.53 -9.57
N GLU A 450 -37.16 4.04 -10.39
CA GLU A 450 -38.36 3.30 -10.81
C GLU A 450 -38.05 2.07 -11.67
N ALA A 451 -36.98 2.15 -12.47
CA ALA A 451 -36.48 1.04 -13.28
C ALA A 451 -35.53 0.11 -12.50
N GLY A 452 -35.16 0.49 -11.27
CA GLY A 452 -34.22 -0.26 -10.45
C GLY A 452 -32.75 -0.08 -10.85
N HIS A 453 -32.42 0.91 -11.68
CA HIS A 453 -31.05 1.19 -12.11
C HIS A 453 -30.40 2.29 -11.24
N LEU A 454 -29.25 1.97 -10.68
CA LEU A 454 -28.51 2.84 -9.77
C LEU A 454 -27.30 3.44 -10.46
N VAL A 455 -27.04 4.72 -10.21
CA VAL A 455 -25.85 5.46 -10.63
C VAL A 455 -25.20 6.06 -9.39
N TYR A 456 -23.93 5.74 -9.14
CA TYR A 456 -23.23 6.08 -7.89
C TYR A 456 -21.70 6.05 -8.08
N MET A 457 -20.96 6.36 -7.00
CA MET A 457 -19.49 6.29 -6.94
C MET A 457 -18.82 6.94 -8.15
N VAL A 458 -18.87 8.28 -8.21
CA VAL A 458 -18.08 9.01 -9.19
C VAL A 458 -16.62 9.02 -8.73
N LEU A 459 -15.71 8.58 -9.61
CA LEU A 459 -14.27 8.64 -9.42
C LEU A 459 -13.62 9.51 -10.49
N ALA A 460 -12.60 10.27 -10.12
CA ALA A 460 -11.80 11.10 -11.01
C ALA A 460 -10.53 10.37 -11.47
N HIS A 461 -10.19 10.54 -12.75
CA HIS A 461 -9.05 9.91 -13.43
C HIS A 461 -8.18 10.97 -14.11
N PRO A 462 -7.48 11.83 -13.35
CA PRO A 462 -6.75 12.98 -13.91
C PRO A 462 -5.62 12.57 -14.87
N GLU A 463 -5.05 11.37 -14.70
CA GLU A 463 -3.97 10.84 -15.54
C GLU A 463 -4.48 10.10 -16.79
N VAL A 464 -5.80 9.86 -16.89
CA VAL A 464 -6.40 9.16 -18.04
C VAL A 464 -6.87 10.19 -19.05
N LEU A 465 -6.23 10.23 -20.22
CA LEU A 465 -6.46 11.24 -21.26
C LEU A 465 -6.39 12.67 -20.70
N PRO A 466 -5.22 13.08 -20.15
CA PRO A 466 -5.07 14.35 -19.45
C PRO A 466 -5.25 15.54 -20.40
N GLU A 467 -5.98 16.56 -19.92
CA GLU A 467 -6.19 17.85 -20.60
C GLU A 467 -6.20 18.99 -19.56
N ASP A 468 -5.73 20.17 -19.95
CA ASP A 468 -5.46 21.30 -19.02
C ASP A 468 -6.72 21.87 -18.34
N ASP A 469 -7.89 21.78 -18.98
CA ASP A 469 -9.14 22.36 -18.48
C ASP A 469 -10.22 21.30 -18.19
N SER A 470 -9.88 20.03 -18.32
CA SER A 470 -10.84 18.94 -18.16
C SER A 470 -10.25 17.77 -17.37
N MET A 471 -11.10 16.81 -17.02
CA MET A 471 -10.67 15.51 -16.50
C MET A 471 -11.65 14.44 -16.93
N VAL A 472 -11.16 13.21 -17.03
CA VAL A 472 -12.02 12.03 -17.14
C VAL A 472 -12.52 11.66 -15.76
N VAL A 473 -13.79 11.32 -15.67
CA VAL A 473 -14.42 10.70 -14.50
C VAL A 473 -15.10 9.42 -14.93
N SER A 474 -15.24 8.48 -14.01
CA SER A 474 -16.13 7.34 -14.18
C SER A 474 -17.21 7.33 -13.12
N TYR A 475 -18.28 6.58 -13.39
CA TYR A 475 -19.32 6.28 -12.41
C TYR A 475 -19.76 4.82 -12.52
N SER A 476 -20.09 4.24 -11.37
CA SER A 476 -20.66 2.90 -11.26
C SER A 476 -22.12 2.88 -11.70
N ARG A 477 -22.53 1.71 -12.22
CA ARG A 477 -23.90 1.40 -12.57
C ARG A 477 -24.27 0.04 -12.04
N ASN A 478 -25.45 -0.07 -11.45
CA ASN A 478 -25.92 -1.33 -10.87
C ASN A 478 -27.43 -1.49 -11.09
N ASP A 479 -27.93 -2.70 -10.89
CA ASP A 479 -29.34 -3.05 -10.94
C ASP A 479 -29.73 -3.71 -9.62
N VAL A 480 -30.85 -3.28 -9.02
CA VAL A 480 -31.33 -3.86 -7.75
C VAL A 480 -31.62 -5.37 -7.87
N GLN A 481 -31.81 -5.88 -9.09
CA GLN A 481 -31.97 -7.28 -9.40
C GLN A 481 -30.64 -7.88 -9.86
N ILE A 482 -29.98 -8.63 -8.97
CA ILE A 482 -28.70 -9.31 -9.25
C ILE A 482 -28.73 -10.17 -10.54
N GLN A 483 -29.88 -10.74 -10.89
CA GLN A 483 -30.01 -11.56 -12.10
C GLN A 483 -29.75 -10.76 -13.38
N HIS A 484 -30.16 -9.48 -13.43
CA HIS A 484 -29.86 -8.62 -14.58
C HIS A 484 -28.36 -8.40 -14.75
N ILE A 485 -27.61 -8.31 -13.64
CA ILE A 485 -26.15 -8.20 -13.68
C ILE A 485 -25.53 -9.49 -14.20
N ILE A 486 -26.03 -10.65 -13.75
CA ILE A 486 -25.54 -11.96 -14.18
C ILE A 486 -25.80 -12.18 -15.68
N ASP A 487 -26.99 -11.82 -16.16
CA ASP A 487 -27.39 -12.02 -17.57
C ASP A 487 -26.74 -10.97 -18.50
N HIS A 488 -26.44 -9.77 -17.98
CA HIS A 488 -25.90 -8.65 -18.74
C HIS A 488 -24.68 -8.00 -18.06
N PRO A 489 -23.58 -8.76 -17.83
CA PRO A 489 -22.47 -8.29 -16.99
C PRO A 489 -21.72 -7.08 -17.55
N ARG A 490 -21.84 -6.81 -18.85
CA ARG A 490 -21.26 -5.61 -19.48
C ARG A 490 -21.97 -4.32 -19.08
N GLN A 491 -23.19 -4.40 -18.55
CA GLN A 491 -23.91 -3.24 -18.02
C GLN A 491 -23.41 -2.88 -16.60
N TYR A 492 -22.89 -3.88 -15.88
CA TYR A 492 -22.22 -3.74 -14.58
C TYR A 492 -20.74 -3.44 -14.78
N ARG A 493 -20.44 -2.31 -15.44
CA ARG A 493 -19.08 -1.81 -15.66
C ARG A 493 -19.09 -0.29 -15.61
N PRO A 494 -17.97 0.35 -15.22
CA PRO A 494 -17.92 1.80 -15.10
C PRO A 494 -18.15 2.48 -16.44
N ARG A 495 -18.79 3.65 -16.40
CA ARG A 495 -18.99 4.52 -17.56
C ARG A 495 -18.17 5.78 -17.41
N PHE A 496 -17.52 6.18 -18.49
CA PHE A 496 -16.62 7.32 -18.50
C PHE A 496 -17.30 8.56 -19.10
N LEU A 497 -16.95 9.71 -18.55
CA LEU A 497 -17.42 11.05 -18.91
C LEU A 497 -16.21 11.99 -18.86
N ARG A 498 -16.17 12.98 -19.76
CA ARG A 498 -15.26 14.12 -19.61
C ARG A 498 -16.02 15.28 -18.98
N VAL A 499 -15.48 15.83 -17.91
CA VAL A 499 -16.01 17.02 -17.25
C VAL A 499 -15.01 18.16 -17.33
N TRP A 500 -15.52 19.39 -17.37
CA TRP A 500 -14.70 20.59 -17.36
C TRP A 500 -14.44 21.01 -15.92
N PHE A 501 -13.18 21.30 -15.64
CA PHE A 501 -12.75 21.71 -14.32
C PHE A 501 -13.05 23.20 -14.11
N PRO A 502 -13.44 23.63 -12.90
CA PRO A 502 -13.79 25.01 -12.63
C PRO A 502 -12.60 25.98 -12.52
#